data_AF-A0A523W2Q2-F1
#
_entry.id   AF-A0A523W2Q2-F1
#
_cell.length_a   1.000
_cell.length_b   1.000
_cell.length_c   1.000
_cell.angle_alpha   90.00
_cell.angle_beta   90.00
_cell.angle_gamma   90.00
#
_symmetry.space_group_name_H-M   'P 1'
#
loop_
_entity.id
_entity.type
_entity.pdbx_description
1 polymer ?
#
loop_
_entity_poly.entity_id
_entity_poly.type
_entity_poly.pdbx_seq_one_letter_code
_entity_poly.pdbx_strand_id
1 'polypeptide(L)' 'MNKKQGSKVKENKAKVTFLPEGETVEIEKGRRLLEAATKAGVYVNSICGGDGICGKCRLVVKHGKVKMSPTPLFYQERI' A
#
# COMPACT_ATOMS: atom_id res chain seq x y z
N MET A 1 -6.74 26.06 0.52
CA MET A 1 -7.48 24.81 0.25
C MET A 1 -7.26 23.89 1.44
N ASN A 2 -8.24 23.83 2.34
CA ASN A 2 -8.08 23.37 3.70
C ASN A 2 -8.75 22.02 3.94
N LYS A 3 -8.05 21.20 4.75
CA LYS A 3 -8.58 20.16 5.65
C LYS A 3 -9.09 18.91 4.89
N LYS A 4 -8.67 17.70 5.25
CA LYS A 4 -8.72 17.16 6.61
C LYS A 4 -7.64 16.11 6.84
N GLN A 5 -6.80 16.41 7.83
CA GLN A 5 -6.34 15.40 8.78
C GLN A 5 -7.59 14.75 9.41
N GLY A 6 -7.72 13.44 9.26
CA GLY A 6 -8.54 12.57 10.12
C GLY A 6 -7.60 11.47 10.61
N SER A 7 -6.98 11.61 11.77
CA SER A 7 -7.50 11.48 13.15
C SER A 7 -7.83 10.04 13.53
N LYS A 8 -7.04 9.58 14.52
CA LYS A 8 -7.03 8.32 15.29
C LYS A 8 -6.38 7.11 14.62
N VAL A 9 -5.11 6.83 14.93
CA VAL A 9 -4.73 5.44 15.23
C VAL A 9 -3.72 5.37 16.39
N LYS A 10 -4.08 4.55 17.36
CA LYS A 10 -3.36 4.17 18.56
C LYS A 10 -2.05 3.43 18.23
N GLU A 11 -1.14 3.35 19.19
CA GLU A 11 0.18 2.67 19.22
C GLU A 11 0.24 1.26 18.58
N ASN A 12 0.14 1.18 17.25
CA ASN A 12 0.26 -0.07 16.52
C ASN A 12 0.94 0.20 15.17
N LYS A 13 2.21 0.58 15.23
CA LYS A 13 3.05 0.81 14.05
C LYS A 13 3.48 -0.53 13.44
N ALA A 14 3.74 -0.53 12.13
CA ALA A 14 4.31 -1.62 11.37
C ALA A 14 5.46 -1.08 10.53
N LYS A 15 6.55 -1.83 10.49
CA LYS A 15 7.73 -1.51 9.69
C LYS A 15 7.60 -2.19 8.33
N VAL A 16 7.77 -1.42 7.27
CA VAL A 16 7.69 -1.89 5.88
C VAL A 16 8.98 -1.50 5.18
N THR A 17 9.64 -2.50 4.58
CA THR A 17 10.86 -2.30 3.80
C THR A 17 10.56 -2.54 2.32
N PHE A 18 10.92 -1.56 1.49
CA PHE A 18 10.80 -1.63 0.05
C PHE A 18 12.13 -2.05 -0.56
N LEU A 19 12.08 -3.01 -1.48
CA LEU A 19 13.24 -3.53 -2.20
C LEU A 19 13.07 -3.24 -3.69
N PRO A 20 14.17 -2.99 -4.43
CA PRO A 20 15.58 -3.15 -4.03
C PRO A 20 16.22 -1.95 -3.32
N GLU A 21 15.55 -0.80 -3.25
CA GLU A 21 16.11 0.43 -2.68
C GLU A 21 16.52 0.31 -1.20
N GLY A 22 15.93 -0.63 -0.45
CA GLY A 22 16.25 -0.84 0.98
C GLY A 22 15.57 0.15 1.91
N GLU A 23 14.78 1.07 1.36
CA GLU A 23 14.05 2.10 2.09
C GLU A 23 13.06 1.47 3.06
N THR A 24 13.11 1.91 4.32
CA THR A 24 12.29 1.35 5.38
C THR A 24 11.52 2.43 6.10
N VAL A 25 10.21 2.25 6.19
CA VAL A 25 9.30 3.21 6.81
C VAL A 25 8.43 2.56 7.86
N GLU A 26 8.07 3.36 8.85
CA GLU A 26 7.08 3.01 9.85
C GLU A 26 5.72 3.63 9.51
N ILE A 27 4.71 2.78 9.36
CA ILE A 27 3.33 3.18 9.09
C ILE A 27 2.41 2.64 10.18
N GLU A 28 1.26 3.27 10.38
CA GLU A 28 0.23 2.74 11.27
C GLU A 28 -0.38 1.47 10.66
N LYS A 29 -0.65 0.44 11.48
CA LYS A 29 -1.38 -0.75 11.03
C LYS A 29 -2.76 -0.34 10.54
N GLY A 30 -3.15 -0.88 9.39
CA GLY A 30 -4.40 -0.53 8.70
C GLY A 30 -4.21 0.53 7.61
N ARG A 31 -3.04 1.16 7.51
CA ARG A 31 -2.68 2.01 6.37
C ARG A 31 -2.39 1.17 5.12
N ARG A 32 -2.58 1.80 3.96
CA ARG A 32 -2.28 1.21 2.66
C ARG A 32 -0.77 1.21 2.40
N LEU A 33 -0.27 0.17 1.74
CA LEU A 33 1.14 0.10 1.32
C LEU A 33 1.52 1.20 0.32
N LEU A 34 0.54 1.74 -0.44
CA LEU A 34 0.78 2.87 -1.33
C LEU A 34 1.24 4.11 -0.57
N GLU A 35 0.61 4.44 0.57
CA GLU A 35 1.07 5.54 1.42
C GLU A 35 2.46 5.27 2.02
N ALA A 36 2.75 4.01 2.33
CA ALA A 36 4.06 3.61 2.81
C ALA A 36 5.14 3.83 1.74
N ALA A 37 4.85 3.48 0.49
CA ALA A 37 5.76 3.69 -0.63
C ALA A 37 6.02 5.20 -0.84
N THR A 38 4.98 6.04 -0.83
CA THR A 38 5.14 7.50 -0.91
C THR A 38 5.99 8.05 0.23
N LYS A 39 5.80 7.58 1.46
CA LYS A 39 6.64 7.98 2.61
C LYS A 39 8.08 7.49 2.50
N ALA A 40 8.30 6.34 1.88
CA ALA A 40 9.61 5.77 1.64
C ALA A 40 10.35 6.43 0.46
N GLY A 41 9.71 7.39 -0.23
CA GLY A 41 10.25 7.95 -1.47
C GLY A 41 10.19 6.97 -2.67
N VAL A 42 9.58 5.80 -2.48
CA VAL A 42 9.49 4.77 -3.52
C VAL A 42 8.30 5.08 -4.42
N TYR A 43 8.59 5.30 -5.70
CA TYR A 43 7.55 5.59 -6.68
C TYR A 43 6.79 4.32 -7.08
N VAL A 44 5.49 4.29 -6.79
CA VAL A 44 4.58 3.22 -7.20
C VAL A 44 3.44 3.80 -8.03
N ASN A 45 3.28 3.29 -9.25
CA ASN A 45 2.23 3.73 -10.16
C ASN A 45 0.83 3.40 -9.64
N SER A 46 0.04 4.42 -9.33
CA SER A 46 -1.30 4.26 -8.74
C SER A 46 -2.35 5.16 -9.38
N ILE A 47 -2.69 4.88 -10.65
CA ILE A 47 -3.74 5.63 -11.37
C ILE A 47 -5.11 5.51 -10.69
N CYS A 48 -5.43 4.34 -10.13
CA CYS A 48 -6.67 4.11 -9.39
C CYS A 48 -6.58 4.43 -7.88
N GLY A 49 -5.50 5.06 -7.40
CA GLY A 49 -5.37 5.40 -5.97
C GLY A 49 -5.35 4.21 -4.98
N GLY A 50 -5.23 2.97 -5.47
CA GLY A 50 -5.21 1.77 -4.63
C GLY A 50 -6.56 1.06 -4.48
N ASP A 51 -7.55 1.34 -5.34
CA ASP A 51 -8.81 0.59 -5.39
C ASP A 51 -8.65 -0.84 -5.96
N GLY A 52 -7.47 -1.16 -6.49
CA GLY A 52 -7.14 -2.51 -6.99
C GLY A 52 -7.80 -2.86 -8.33
N ILE A 53 -8.36 -1.86 -9.03
CA ILE A 53 -9.04 -2.05 -10.32
C ILE A 53 -8.11 -2.04 -11.53
N CYS A 54 -6.92 -1.42 -11.43
CA CYS A 54 -5.98 -1.33 -12.56
C CYS A 54 -4.74 -2.22 -12.43
N GLY A 55 -4.44 -2.75 -11.24
CA GLY A 55 -3.33 -3.68 -11.02
C GLY A 55 -1.91 -3.10 -11.20
N LYS A 56 -1.77 -1.82 -11.58
CA LYS A 56 -0.48 -1.16 -11.84
C LYS A 56 0.42 -1.02 -10.61
N CYS A 57 -0.18 -0.94 -9.42
CA CYS A 57 0.52 -0.82 -8.14
C CYS A 57 0.78 -2.18 -7.45
N ARG A 58 0.81 -3.28 -8.21
CA ARG A 58 0.99 -4.64 -7.66
C ARG A 58 2.39 -4.80 -7.07
N LEU A 59 2.46 -5.32 -5.85
CA LEU A 59 3.72 -5.60 -5.14
C LEU A 59 3.82 -7.09 -4.82
N VAL A 60 5.05 -7.57 -4.65
CA VAL A 60 5.35 -8.94 -4.23
C VAL A 60 5.84 -8.92 -2.79
N VAL A 61 5.16 -9.66 -1.92
CA VAL A 61 5.56 -9.79 -0.52
C VAL A 61 6.67 -10.82 -0.42
N LYS A 62 7.89 -10.38 -0.12
CA LYS A 62 9.03 -11.27 0.13
C LYS A 62 8.99 -11.90 1.52
N HIS A 63 8.54 -11.17 2.52
CA HIS A 63 8.43 -11.64 3.90
C HIS A 63 7.30 -10.93 4.64
N GLY A 64 6.72 -11.62 5.64
CA GLY A 64 5.63 -11.10 6.47
C GLY A 64 4.23 -11.43 5.95
N LYS A 65 3.22 -10.97 6.69
CA LYS A 65 1.80 -11.16 6.36
C LYS A 65 1.17 -9.82 6.03
N VAL A 66 0.52 -9.75 4.87
CA VAL A 66 -0.30 -8.60 4.47
C VAL A 66 -1.76 -9.03 4.38
N LYS A 67 -2.67 -8.11 4.71
CA LYS A 67 -4.09 -8.30 4.42
C LYS A 67 -4.36 -7.69 3.05
N MET A 68 -4.89 -8.48 2.13
CA MET A 68 -5.43 -7.99 0.86
C MET A 68 -6.89 -8.40 0.78
N SER A 69 -7.75 -7.47 0.37
CA SER A 69 -9.10 -7.77 -0.10
C SER A 69 -9.03 -7.94 -1.62
N PRO A 70 -9.51 -9.06 -2.19
CA PRO A 70 -9.52 -9.24 -3.63
C PRO A 70 -10.46 -8.22 -4.29
N THR A 71 -9.99 -7.54 -5.34
CA THR A 71 -10.83 -6.67 -6.15
C THR A 71 -11.41 -7.48 -7.32
N PRO A 72 -12.72 -7.46 -7.56
CA PRO A 72 -13.40 -8.37 -8.49
C PRO A 72 -12.94 -8.27 -9.95
N LEU A 73 -12.35 -7.16 -10.37
CA LEU A 73 -11.96 -6.93 -11.77
C LEU A 73 -10.75 -7.75 -12.26
N PHE A 74 -9.97 -8.36 -11.36
CA PHE A 74 -8.81 -9.18 -11.74
C PHE A 74 -9.03 -10.71 -11.63
N TYR A 75 -10.25 -11.17 -11.34
CA TYR A 75 -10.55 -12.61 -11.41
C TYR A 75 -11.03 -13.07 -12.80
N GLN A 76 -11.33 -12.15 -13.72
CA GLN A 76 -12.09 -12.51 -14.92
C GLN A 76 -11.32 -12.59 -16.25
N GLU A 77 -10.00 -12.80 -16.23
CA GLU A 77 -9.28 -13.17 -17.46
C GLU A 77 -8.29 -14.31 -17.24
N ARG A 78 -8.84 -15.51 -16.99
CA ARG A 78 -8.24 -16.76 -17.48
C ARG A 78 -9.33 -17.54 -18.21
N ILE A 79 -9.42 -17.24 -19.51
CA ILE A 79 -9.85 -18.07 -20.65
C ILE A 79 -10.99 -19.07 -20.38
#